data_AF-A0A372NEB1-F1
#
_entry.id   AF-A0A372NEB1-F1
#
_cell.length_a   1.000
_cell.length_b   1.000
_cell.length_c   1.000
_cell.angle_alpha   90.00
_cell.angle_beta   90.00
_cell.angle_gamma   90.00
#
_symmetry.space_group_name_H-M   'P 1'
#
loop_
_entity.id
_entity.type
_entity.pdbx_description
1 polymer ?
#
loop_
_entity_poly.entity_id
_entity_poly.type
_entity_poly.pdbx_seq_one_letter_code
_entity_poly.pdbx_strand_id
1 'polypeptide(L)'
;MDGGNRTPTLTGNPHLLARIHPLAIRALVFDPAWAEPPASVDLFVRTESGSNILHELICRLPTDITSMADPIRLGPLHASEVSTRHTLSRGHVQRVFSRARAEGLLVWSLPGNQGDLFVSGKLLQDYASWQGVKFDAISEAYERSRYTAPDENTGV
;
A
#
# COMPACT_ATOMS: atom_id res chain seq x y z
N MET A 1 10.88 8.40 -11.08
CA MET A 1 10.67 9.46 -10.09
C MET A 1 10.19 10.71 -10.81
N ASP A 2 9.13 11.33 -10.30
CA ASP A 2 8.26 12.36 -10.89
C ASP A 2 8.86 13.79 -10.92
N GLY A 3 10.19 13.90 -10.92
CA GLY A 3 10.90 15.19 -11.01
C GLY A 3 10.63 16.18 -9.87
N GLY A 4 9.92 15.77 -8.80
CA GLY A 4 9.75 16.53 -7.55
C GLY A 4 8.79 17.73 -7.59
N ASN A 5 8.18 18.06 -8.73
CA ASN A 5 7.41 19.31 -8.89
C ASN A 5 5.92 19.20 -8.53
N ARG A 6 5.45 18.04 -8.07
CA ARG A 6 4.03 17.81 -7.77
C ARG A 6 3.55 18.58 -6.54
N THR A 7 4.33 18.61 -5.47
CA THR A 7 3.99 19.34 -4.23
C THR A 7 3.73 20.83 -4.47
N PRO A 8 4.68 21.63 -5.02
CA PRO A 8 4.42 23.06 -5.24
C PRO A 8 3.26 23.31 -6.21
N THR A 9 3.08 22.44 -7.22
CA THR A 9 1.97 22.55 -8.18
C THR A 9 0.60 22.34 -7.51
N LEU A 10 0.48 21.32 -6.66
CA LEU A 10 -0.76 21.00 -5.96
C LEU A 10 -1.08 22.03 -4.87
N THR A 11 -0.07 22.54 -4.16
CA THR A 11 -0.25 23.63 -3.19
C THR A 11 -0.69 24.92 -3.87
N GLY A 12 -0.16 25.23 -5.06
CA GLY A 12 -0.53 26.40 -5.85
C GLY A 12 -1.91 26.28 -6.53
N ASN A 13 -2.47 25.08 -6.67
CA ASN A 13 -3.79 24.85 -7.27
C ASN A 13 -4.54 23.70 -6.59
N PRO A 14 -5.24 23.96 -5.46
CA PRO A 14 -5.99 22.94 -4.73
C PRO A 14 -7.09 22.24 -5.55
N HIS A 15 -7.65 22.91 -6.57
CA HIS A 15 -8.67 22.32 -7.45
C HIS A 15 -8.11 21.21 -8.36
N LEU A 16 -6.79 21.13 -8.52
CA LEU A 16 -6.15 20.08 -9.30
C LEU A 16 -6.42 18.69 -8.69
N LEU A 17 -6.44 18.57 -7.36
CA LEU A 17 -6.77 17.31 -6.69
C LEU A 17 -8.19 16.82 -7.03
N ALA A 18 -9.15 17.74 -7.09
CA ALA A 18 -10.54 17.41 -7.45
C ALA A 18 -10.67 16.89 -8.90
N ARG A 19 -9.72 17.21 -9.78
CA ARG A 19 -9.64 16.66 -11.15
C ARG A 19 -8.87 15.34 -11.20
N ILE A 20 -7.75 15.25 -10.50
CA ILE A 20 -6.87 14.07 -10.47
C ILE A 20 -7.61 12.88 -9.86
N HIS A 21 -8.24 13.06 -8.70
CA HIS A 21 -8.86 11.99 -7.94
C HIS A 21 -9.85 11.15 -8.78
N PRO A 22 -10.89 11.72 -9.41
CA PRO A 22 -11.84 10.92 -10.19
C PRO A 22 -11.21 10.26 -11.42
N LEU A 23 -10.16 10.83 -12.02
CA LEU A 23 -9.43 10.20 -13.12
C LEU A 23 -8.66 8.97 -12.65
N ALA A 24 -7.88 9.11 -11.57
CA ALA A 24 -7.09 8.02 -11.00
C ALA A 24 -8.00 6.87 -10.50
N ILE A 25 -9.08 7.21 -9.79
CA ILE A 25 -10.01 6.20 -9.28
C ILE A 25 -10.69 5.43 -10.42
N ARG A 26 -11.14 6.11 -11.49
CA ARG A 26 -11.72 5.41 -12.64
C ARG A 26 -10.72 4.47 -13.29
N ALA A 27 -9.47 4.90 -13.49
CA ALA A 27 -8.43 4.04 -14.04
C ALA A 27 -8.25 2.78 -13.17
N LEU A 28 -8.14 2.96 -11.85
CA LEU A 28 -7.91 1.85 -10.92
C LEU A 28 -9.11 0.89 -10.79
N VAL A 29 -10.33 1.41 -10.75
CA VAL A 29 -11.54 0.57 -10.61
C VAL A 29 -11.71 -0.38 -11.80
N PHE A 30 -11.27 0.03 -12.99
CA PHE A 30 -11.37 -0.78 -14.21
C PHE A 30 -10.08 -1.52 -14.58
N ASP A 31 -9.01 -1.40 -13.80
CA ASP A 31 -7.76 -2.11 -14.01
C ASP A 31 -7.76 -3.44 -13.23
N PRO A 32 -7.76 -4.61 -13.90
CA PRO A 32 -7.69 -5.90 -13.22
C PRO A 32 -6.45 -6.04 -12.34
N ALA A 33 -5.31 -5.45 -12.73
CA ALA A 33 -4.08 -5.51 -11.95
C ALA A 33 -4.20 -4.79 -10.59
N TRP A 34 -5.17 -3.88 -10.44
CA TRP A 34 -5.52 -3.27 -9.16
C TRP A 34 -6.68 -4.00 -8.46
N ALA A 35 -7.76 -4.30 -9.19
CA ALA A 35 -8.98 -4.90 -8.66
C ALA A 35 -8.81 -6.35 -8.18
N GLU A 36 -7.83 -7.05 -8.75
CA GLU A 36 -7.46 -8.43 -8.42
C GLU A 36 -6.02 -8.45 -7.87
N PRO A 37 -5.84 -8.07 -6.59
CA PRO A 37 -4.51 -8.05 -5.98
C PRO A 37 -3.90 -9.47 -5.98
N PRO A 38 -2.56 -9.59 -6.05
CA PRO A 38 -1.89 -10.88 -5.93
C PRO A 38 -2.30 -11.61 -4.64
N ALA A 39 -2.38 -12.94 -4.67
CA ALA A 39 -2.92 -13.74 -3.56
C ALA A 39 -2.30 -13.43 -2.19
N SER A 40 -1.00 -13.10 -2.12
CA SER A 40 -0.35 -12.74 -0.86
C SER A 40 -0.83 -11.40 -0.30
N VAL A 41 -1.19 -10.46 -1.16
CA VAL A 41 -1.76 -9.15 -0.80
C VAL A 41 -3.25 -9.28 -0.52
N ASP A 42 -3.96 -10.04 -1.36
CA ASP A 42 -5.41 -10.30 -1.27
C ASP A 42 -5.84 -10.80 0.11
N LEU A 43 -5.02 -11.69 0.69
CA LEU A 43 -5.21 -12.23 2.05
C LEU A 43 -5.47 -11.13 3.09
N PHE A 44 -4.80 -9.99 2.94
CA PHE A 44 -4.95 -8.83 3.83
C PHE A 44 -6.07 -7.91 3.38
N VAL A 45 -6.12 -7.52 2.09
CA VAL A 45 -6.98 -6.41 1.65
C VAL A 45 -8.46 -6.77 1.47
N ARG A 46 -8.81 -8.05 1.29
CA ARG A 46 -10.22 -8.51 1.33
C ARG A 46 -10.73 -8.77 2.74
N THR A 47 -9.85 -8.79 3.72
CA THR A 47 -10.23 -8.91 5.12
C THR A 47 -10.60 -7.50 5.63
N GLU A 48 -11.73 -7.36 6.32
CA GLU A 48 -12.15 -6.08 6.91
C GLU A 48 -11.03 -5.50 7.78
N SER A 49 -10.56 -4.29 7.45
CA SER A 49 -9.41 -3.63 8.11
C SER A 49 -8.06 -4.36 8.01
N GLY A 50 -7.94 -5.42 7.20
CA GLY A 50 -6.70 -6.15 7.02
C GLY A 50 -5.65 -5.39 6.21
N SER A 51 -6.07 -4.42 5.39
CA SER A 51 -5.16 -3.46 4.73
C SER A 51 -4.36 -2.65 5.74
N ASN A 52 -4.94 -2.26 6.88
CA ASN A 52 -4.22 -1.54 7.95
C ASN A 52 -3.10 -2.41 8.52
N ILE A 53 -3.35 -3.71 8.70
CA ILE A 53 -2.34 -4.67 9.16
C ILE A 53 -1.20 -4.79 8.13
N LEU A 54 -1.53 -4.87 6.83
CA LEU A 54 -0.51 -4.90 5.78
C LEU A 54 0.34 -3.63 5.79
N HIS A 55 -0.28 -2.45 5.83
CA HIS A 55 0.44 -1.18 5.90
C HIS A 55 1.31 -1.07 7.15
N GLU A 56 0.83 -1.57 8.29
CA GLU A 56 1.57 -1.62 9.55
C GLU A 56 2.85 -2.48 9.47
N LEU A 57 2.81 -3.57 8.69
CA LEU A 57 4.00 -4.39 8.41
C LEU A 57 4.98 -3.65 7.48
N ILE A 58 4.46 -3.03 6.42
CA ILE A 58 5.28 -2.28 5.46
C ILE A 58 5.97 -1.08 6.12
N CYS A 59 5.29 -0.36 7.01
CA CYS A 59 5.87 0.77 7.75
C CYS A 59 6.97 0.37 8.75
N ARG A 60 7.11 -0.93 9.07
CA ARG A 60 8.19 -1.46 9.93
C ARG A 60 9.42 -1.91 9.15
N LEU A 61 9.36 -1.89 7.83
CA LEU A 61 10.49 -2.29 7.01
C LEU A 61 11.70 -1.38 7.31
N PRO A 62 12.90 -1.94 7.48
CA PRO A 62 14.13 -1.15 7.54
C PRO A 62 14.29 -0.27 6.30
N THR A 63 14.87 0.91 6.46
CA THR A 63 15.06 1.86 5.34
C THR A 63 16.22 1.48 4.42
N ASP A 64 17.10 0.59 4.85
CA ASP A 64 18.32 0.15 4.18
C ASP A 64 18.16 -1.19 3.43
N ILE A 65 16.92 -1.60 3.15
CA ILE A 65 16.63 -2.81 2.38
C ILE A 65 17.24 -2.68 0.97
N THR A 66 18.14 -3.60 0.66
CA THR A 66 18.80 -3.67 -0.66
C THR A 66 18.12 -4.66 -1.61
N SER A 67 17.35 -5.63 -1.07
CA SER A 67 16.66 -6.66 -1.83
C SER A 67 15.37 -7.09 -1.16
N MET A 68 14.33 -7.36 -1.95
CA MET A 68 13.07 -7.99 -1.51
C MET A 68 12.99 -9.47 -1.90
N ALA A 69 14.10 -10.09 -2.34
CA ALA A 69 14.11 -11.51 -2.69
C ALA A 69 14.04 -12.41 -1.44
N ASP A 70 14.70 -11.98 -0.36
CA ASP A 70 14.80 -12.73 0.90
C ASP A 70 13.79 -12.23 1.95
N PRO A 71 13.42 -13.06 2.94
CA PRO A 71 12.61 -12.62 4.06
C PRO A 71 13.27 -11.49 4.87
N ILE A 72 12.50 -10.47 5.21
CA ILE A 72 12.99 -9.28 5.91
C ILE A 72 12.51 -9.29 7.36
N ARG A 73 13.45 -9.11 8.29
CA ARG A 73 13.17 -9.01 9.73
C ARG A 73 12.53 -7.65 10.05
N LEU A 74 11.38 -7.68 10.71
CA LEU A 74 10.64 -6.50 11.21
C LEU A 74 10.85 -6.26 12.71
N GLY A 75 11.54 -7.16 13.40
CA GLY A 75 11.65 -7.17 14.85
C GLY A 75 10.42 -7.82 15.52
N PRO A 76 10.33 -7.80 16.86
CA PRO A 76 9.20 -8.37 17.56
C PRO A 76 7.91 -7.59 17.27
N LEU A 77 6.84 -8.31 16.93
CA LEU A 77 5.51 -7.73 16.72
C LEU A 77 4.43 -8.62 17.29
N HIS A 78 3.66 -8.09 18.24
CA HIS A 78 2.54 -8.80 18.86
C HIS A 78 1.21 -8.33 18.29
N ALA A 79 0.26 -9.26 18.16
CA ALA A 79 -1.10 -8.94 17.69
C ALA A 79 -1.81 -7.90 18.56
N SER A 80 -1.49 -7.85 19.87
CA SER A 80 -2.00 -6.84 20.79
C SER A 80 -1.55 -5.42 20.44
N GLU A 81 -0.31 -5.26 19.97
CA GLU A 81 0.23 -3.96 19.58
C GLU A 81 -0.51 -3.41 18.35
N VAL A 82 -0.65 -4.24 17.32
CA VAL A 82 -1.40 -3.90 16.10
C VAL A 82 -2.86 -3.62 16.42
N SER A 83 -3.48 -4.44 17.28
CA SER A 83 -4.88 -4.24 17.67
C SER A 83 -5.11 -2.90 18.36
N THR A 84 -4.21 -2.50 19.25
CA THR A 84 -4.30 -1.22 19.96
C THR A 84 -4.09 -0.03 19.02
N ARG A 85 -3.09 -0.11 18.13
CA ARG A 85 -2.77 1.00 17.22
C ARG A 85 -3.88 1.28 16.20
N HIS A 86 -4.55 0.24 15.73
CA HIS A 86 -5.55 0.33 14.66
C HIS A 86 -7.00 0.14 15.14
N THR A 87 -7.23 0.13 16.46
CA THR A 87 -8.55 -0.10 17.08
C THR A 87 -9.25 -1.36 16.53
N LEU A 88 -8.47 -2.43 16.31
CA LEU A 88 -8.96 -3.72 15.82
C LEU A 88 -9.17 -4.68 16.98
N SER A 89 -10.02 -5.69 16.80
CA SER A 89 -10.08 -6.77 17.79
C SER A 89 -8.81 -7.63 17.73
N ARG A 90 -8.25 -7.98 18.89
CA ARG A 90 -7.05 -8.84 18.97
C ARG A 90 -7.24 -10.19 18.26
N GLY A 91 -8.42 -10.79 18.40
CA GLY A 91 -8.74 -12.06 17.74
C GLY A 91 -8.77 -11.95 16.21
N HIS A 92 -9.19 -10.80 15.67
CA HIS A 92 -9.14 -10.54 14.24
C HIS A 92 -7.68 -10.49 13.74
N VAL A 93 -6.82 -9.70 14.39
CA VAL A 93 -5.39 -9.63 14.03
C VAL A 93 -4.73 -11.00 14.11
N GLN A 94 -5.01 -11.77 15.16
CA GLN A 94 -4.50 -13.14 15.31
C GLN A 94 -4.93 -14.04 14.14
N ARG A 95 -6.19 -13.98 13.70
CA ARG A 95 -6.66 -14.76 12.54
C ARG A 95 -5.92 -14.37 11.26
N VAL A 96 -5.71 -13.07 11.01
CA VAL A 96 -4.95 -12.60 9.84
C VAL A 96 -3.51 -13.11 9.91
N PHE A 97 -2.84 -12.98 11.06
CA PHE A 97 -1.48 -13.48 11.26
C PHE A 97 -1.37 -14.99 11.08
N SER A 98 -2.32 -15.76 11.63
CA SER A 98 -2.37 -17.22 11.46
C SER A 98 -2.52 -17.64 10.00
N ARG A 99 -3.40 -16.96 9.24
CA ARG A 99 -3.56 -17.23 7.80
C ARG A 99 -2.29 -16.88 7.02
N ALA A 100 -1.74 -15.69 7.24
CA ALA A 100 -0.52 -15.26 6.55
C ALA A 100 0.68 -16.17 6.87
N ARG A 101 0.77 -16.68 8.10
CA ARG A 101 1.77 -17.68 8.49
C ARG A 101 1.55 -19.03 7.80
N ALA A 102 0.31 -19.50 7.67
CA ALA A 102 0.00 -20.75 6.97
C ALA A 102 0.42 -20.69 5.50
N GLU A 103 0.33 -19.52 4.87
CA GLU A 103 0.78 -19.26 3.50
C GLU A 103 2.29 -18.93 3.39
N GLY A 104 3.05 -19.02 4.49
CA GLY A 104 4.48 -18.72 4.51
C GLY A 104 4.83 -17.24 4.29
N LEU A 105 3.84 -16.33 4.37
CA LEU A 105 4.05 -14.89 4.15
C LEU A 105 4.65 -14.20 5.37
N LEU A 106 4.36 -14.73 6.57
CA LEU A 106 4.87 -14.27 7.86
C LEU A 106 5.49 -15.43 8.62
N VAL A 107 6.70 -15.23 9.17
CA VAL A 107 7.40 -16.24 9.96
C VAL A 107 7.89 -15.60 11.25
N TRP A 108 7.63 -16.24 12.38
CA TRP A 108 8.19 -15.84 13.67
C TRP A 108 9.39 -16.71 14.02
N SER A 109 10.43 -16.13 14.63
CA SER A 109 11.62 -16.88 15.03
C SER A 109 11.36 -17.90 16.14
N LEU A 110 10.28 -17.73 16.91
CA LEU A 110 9.87 -18.65 17.97
C LEU A 110 8.42 -19.15 17.78
N PRO A 111 8.07 -20.32 18.36
CA PRO A 111 6.70 -20.82 18.34
C PRO A 111 5.68 -19.86 18.97
N GLY A 112 4.43 -19.95 18.54
CA GLY A 112 3.33 -19.18 19.14
C GLY A 112 3.32 -17.68 18.78
N ASN A 113 3.86 -17.32 17.61
CA ASN A 113 3.99 -15.93 17.15
C ASN A 113 4.83 -15.07 18.13
N GLN A 114 5.97 -15.62 18.55
CA GLN A 114 6.90 -14.97 19.47
C GLN A 114 8.26 -14.71 18.83
N GLY A 115 9.06 -13.85 19.46
CA GLY A 115 10.34 -13.43 18.91
C GLY A 115 10.17 -12.47 17.73
N ASP A 116 11.17 -12.45 16.86
CA ASP A 116 11.20 -11.58 15.70
C ASP A 116 10.23 -12.07 14.61
N LEU A 117 9.48 -11.14 14.04
CA LEU A 117 8.69 -11.36 12.84
C LEU A 117 9.55 -11.12 11.60
N PHE A 118 9.43 -12.02 10.64
CA PHE A 118 9.97 -11.93 9.29
C PHE A 118 8.82 -11.88 8.30
N VAL A 119 8.93 -11.00 7.32
CA VAL A 119 8.00 -10.86 6.21
C VAL A 119 8.63 -11.47 4.95
N SER A 120 7.88 -12.28 4.22
CA SER A 120 8.41 -12.95 3.02
C SER A 120 8.74 -11.96 1.89
N GLY A 121 9.77 -12.26 1.10
CA GLY A 121 10.09 -11.51 -0.10
C GLY A 121 8.95 -11.50 -1.12
N LYS A 122 8.21 -12.61 -1.23
CA LYS A 122 7.01 -12.72 -2.08
C LYS A 122 5.97 -11.65 -1.74
N LEU A 123 5.60 -11.52 -0.46
CA LEU A 123 4.61 -10.51 -0.04
C LEU A 123 5.07 -9.10 -0.39
N LEU A 124 6.36 -8.81 -0.22
CA LEU A 124 6.93 -7.49 -0.51
C LEU A 124 6.92 -7.16 -2.00
N GLN A 125 7.36 -8.10 -2.84
CA GLN A 125 7.37 -7.92 -4.29
C GLN A 125 5.95 -7.77 -4.85
N ASP A 126 5.03 -8.61 -4.40
CA ASP A 126 3.62 -8.55 -4.80
C ASP A 126 2.98 -7.23 -4.34
N TYR A 127 3.25 -6.79 -3.10
CA TYR A 127 2.78 -5.50 -2.60
C TYR A 127 3.35 -4.33 -3.39
N ALA A 128 4.66 -4.32 -3.65
CA ALA A 128 5.32 -3.26 -4.40
C ALA A 128 4.77 -3.15 -5.83
N SER A 129 4.58 -4.29 -6.50
CA SER A 129 4.00 -4.35 -7.84
C SER A 129 2.56 -3.83 -7.84
N TRP A 130 1.74 -4.26 -6.87
CA TRP A 130 0.36 -3.81 -6.74
C TRP A 130 0.24 -2.31 -6.41
N GLN A 131 1.10 -1.78 -5.55
CA GLN A 131 1.17 -0.33 -5.30
C GLN A 131 1.69 0.45 -6.51
N GLY A 132 2.55 -0.16 -7.34
CA GLY A 132 3.01 0.41 -8.60
C GLY A 132 1.85 0.81 -9.51
N VAL A 133 0.87 -0.09 -9.70
CA VAL A 133 -0.36 0.18 -10.48
C VAL A 133 -1.09 1.43 -9.97
N LYS A 134 -1.26 1.55 -8.65
CA LYS A 134 -1.85 2.74 -8.02
C LYS A 134 -1.05 4.01 -8.33
N PHE A 135 0.27 3.96 -8.19
CA PHE A 135 1.11 5.12 -8.42
C PHE A 135 1.14 5.54 -9.89
N ASP A 136 1.12 4.58 -10.82
CA ASP A 136 1.05 4.85 -12.26
C ASP A 136 -0.29 5.51 -12.63
N ALA A 137 -1.41 5.02 -12.12
CA ALA A 137 -2.73 5.63 -12.35
C ALA A 137 -2.81 7.06 -11.79
N ILE A 138 -2.25 7.31 -10.61
CA ILE A 138 -2.17 8.67 -10.02
C ILE A 138 -1.27 9.56 -10.88
N SER A 139 -0.16 9.02 -11.36
CA SER A 139 0.80 9.72 -12.20
C SER A 139 0.18 10.16 -13.54
N GLU A 140 -0.51 9.25 -14.23
CA GLU A 140 -1.19 9.56 -15.48
C GLU A 140 -2.32 10.58 -15.29
N ALA A 141 -3.13 10.40 -14.23
CA ALA A 141 -4.20 11.33 -13.90
C ALA A 141 -3.68 12.74 -13.61
N TYR A 142 -2.55 12.84 -12.91
CA TYR A 142 -1.85 14.10 -12.68
C TYR A 142 -1.46 14.77 -13.99
N GLU A 143 -0.74 14.08 -14.88
CA GLU A 143 -0.32 14.69 -16.15
C GLU A 143 -1.51 15.11 -17.01
N ARG A 144 -2.55 14.28 -17.13
CA ARG A 144 -3.76 14.61 -17.89
C ARG A 144 -4.46 15.87 -17.37
N SER A 145 -4.56 16.01 -16.04
CA SER A 145 -5.20 17.16 -15.40
C SER A 145 -4.49 18.49 -15.67
N ARG A 146 -3.19 18.45 -16.00
CA ARG A 146 -2.40 19.62 -16.37
C ARG A 146 -2.71 20.10 -17.79
N TYR A 147 -3.03 19.20 -18.72
CA TYR A 147 -3.42 19.53 -20.09
C TYR A 147 -4.89 19.96 -20.22
N THR A 148 -5.75 19.64 -19.25
CA THR A 148 -7.19 19.97 -19.29
C THR A 148 -7.54 21.28 -18.59
N ALA A 149 -6.56 22.13 -18.25
CA ALA A 149 -6.85 23.52 -17.90
C ALA A 149 -7.07 24.28 -19.23
N PRO A 150 -8.28 24.78 -19.54
CA PRO A 150 -8.41 25.73 -20.63
C PRO A 150 -7.60 26.97 -20.28
N ASP A 151 -6.96 27.56 -21.28
CA ASP A 151 -6.70 29.00 -21.28
C ASP A 151 -8.04 29.73 -21.16
N GLU A 152 -8.56 29.90 -19.93
CA GLU A 152 -9.52 30.97 -19.64
C GLU A 152 -8.79 32.31 -19.62
N ASN A 153 -8.10 32.65 -20.72
CA ASN A 153 -7.71 34.01 -21.02
C ASN A 153 -7.39 34.18 -22.51
N THR A 154 -8.33 33.91 -23.40
CA THR A 154 -8.38 34.60 -24.71
C THR A 154 -9.81 34.63 -25.21
N GLY A 155 -10.47 35.78 -25.14
CA GLY A 155 -11.81 35.92 -25.71
C GLY A 155 -12.56 37.22 -25.40
N VAL A 156 -11.98 38.34 -25.82
CA VAL A 156 -12.59 39.66 -26.14
C VAL A 156 -13.18 40.48 -24.99
#